data_AF-A0A9D4A7A2-F1
#
_entry.id   AF-A0A9D4A7A2-F1
#
_cell.length_a   1.000
_cell.length_b   1.000
_cell.length_c   1.000
_cell.angle_alpha   90.00
_cell.angle_beta   90.00
_cell.angle_gamma   90.00
#
_symmetry.space_group_name_H-M   'P 1'
#
loop_
_entity.id
_entity.type
_entity.pdbx_description
1 polymer ?
#
loop_
_entity_poly.entity_id
_entity_poly.type
_entity_poly.pdbx_seq_one_letter_code
_entity_poly.pdbx_strand_id
1 'polypeptide(L)' 'MLKLIGFFVEVEDNGAELDLNTLMEIVFKSLTKEFVGFRVVYNLENKALTLTQLVKELQSYELILND' A
#
# COMPACT_ATOMS: atom_id res chain seq x y z
N MET A 1 2.62 -9.42 -1.00
CA MET A 1 1.26 -8.95 -1.36
C MET A 1 0.05 -9.56 -0.61
N LEU A 2 -0.12 -10.89 -0.52
CA LEU A 2 -1.34 -11.54 0.02
C LEU A 2 -1.78 -11.07 1.43
N LYS A 3 -0.83 -10.68 2.28
CA LYS A 3 -1.11 -10.16 3.63
C LYS A 3 -1.88 -8.83 3.64
N LEU A 4 -1.67 -7.97 2.65
CA LEU A 4 -2.32 -6.66 2.58
C LEU A 4 -3.80 -6.77 2.17
N ILE A 5 -4.11 -7.64 1.21
CA ILE A 5 -5.50 -7.88 0.78
C ILE A 5 -6.32 -8.47 1.95
N GLY A 6 -5.75 -9.42 2.69
CA GLY A 6 -6.42 -9.98 3.88
C GLY A 6 -6.69 -8.93 4.96
N PHE A 7 -5.75 -8.02 5.19
CA PHE A 7 -5.94 -6.93 6.14
C PHE A 7 -7.06 -5.96 5.74
N PHE A 8 -7.19 -5.62 4.46
CA PHE A 8 -8.28 -4.73 4.01
C PHE A 8 -9.65 -5.37 4.14
N VAL A 9 -9.77 -6.66 3.82
CA VAL A 9 -11.01 -7.42 4.03
C VAL A 9 -11.36 -7.44 5.51
N GLU A 10 -10.38 -7.64 6.40
CA GLU A 10 -10.61 -7.63 7.85
C GLU A 10 -11.03 -6.25 8.39
N VAL A 11 -10.44 -5.15 7.89
CA VAL A 11 -10.85 -3.79 8.26
C VAL A 11 -12.28 -3.49 7.80
N GLU A 12 -12.62 -3.90 6.57
CA GLU A 12 -13.96 -3.76 5.99
C GLU A 12 -15.00 -4.59 6.76
N ASP A 13 -14.72 -5.87 7.02
CA ASP A 13 -15.59 -6.80 7.76
C ASP A 13 -15.84 -6.35 9.21
N ASN A 14 -14.85 -5.69 9.84
CA ASN A 14 -14.98 -5.14 11.19
C ASN A 14 -15.70 -3.78 11.23
N GLY A 15 -16.15 -3.24 10.08
CA GLY A 15 -16.85 -1.96 9.99
C GLY A 15 -16.00 -0.77 10.42
N ALA A 16 -14.67 -0.91 10.41
CA ALA A 16 -13.76 0.16 10.79
C ALA A 16 -13.63 1.15 9.64
N GLU A 17 -14.23 2.32 9.79
CA GLU A 17 -14.14 3.40 8.81
C GLU A 17 -12.79 4.14 9.00
N LEU A 18 -11.75 3.61 8.37
CA LEU A 18 -10.44 4.26 8.33
C LEU A 18 -10.38 5.22 7.14
N ASP A 19 -9.94 6.45 7.40
CA ASP A 19 -9.68 7.38 6.30
C ASP A 19 -8.55 6.85 5.41
N LEU A 20 -8.56 7.29 4.14
CA LEU A 20 -7.64 6.81 3.13
C LEU A 20 -6.17 7.04 3.51
N ASN A 21 -5.84 8.13 4.20
CA ASN A 21 -4.47 8.41 4.61
C ASN A 21 -4.00 7.43 5.69
N THR A 22 -4.88 7.12 6.65
CA THR A 22 -4.62 6.10 7.67
C THR A 22 -4.40 4.73 7.04
N LEU A 23 -5.22 4.33 6.06
CA LEU A 23 -5.02 3.07 5.33
C LEU A 23 -3.68 3.04 4.60
N MET A 24 -3.33 4.11 3.87
CA MET A 24 -2.07 4.20 3.14
C MET A 24 -0.86 4.14 4.09
N GLU A 25 -0.91 4.82 5.24
CA GLU A 25 0.13 4.71 6.27
C GLU A 25 0.32 3.28 6.76
N ILE A 26 -0.77 2.55 7.01
CA ILE A 26 -0.69 1.15 7.46
C ILE A 26 -0.04 0.29 6.39
N VAL A 27 -0.40 0.49 5.11
CA VAL A 27 0.27 -0.19 4.00
C VAL A 27 1.77 0.06 4.06
N PHE A 28 2.20 1.32 4.06
CA PHE A 28 3.62 1.66 4.05
C PHE A 28 4.38 1.13 5.26
N LYS A 29 3.76 1.08 6.45
CA LYS A 29 4.35 0.49 7.66
C LYS A 29 4.49 -1.03 7.56
N SER A 30 3.64 -1.70 6.80
CA SER A 30 3.67 -3.16 6.61
C SER A 30 4.64 -3.65 5.53
N LEU A 31 5.13 -2.75 4.67
CA LEU A 31 6.05 -3.10 3.59
C LEU A 31 7.45 -3.43 4.14
N THR A 32 8.15 -4.35 3.47
CA THR A 32 9.56 -4.67 3.78
C THR A 32 10.48 -3.52 3.37
N LYS A 33 11.72 -3.55 3.87
CA LYS A 33 12.76 -2.55 3.55
C LYS A 33 13.05 -2.42 2.04
N GLU A 34 12.76 -3.45 1.24
CA GLU A 34 12.93 -3.38 -0.22
C GLU A 34 12.03 -2.33 -0.87
N PHE A 35 10.92 -1.94 -0.22
CA PHE A 35 9.96 -0.95 -0.74
C PHE A 35 10.25 0.49 -0.27
N VAL A 36 11.38 0.75 0.41
CA VAL A 36 11.74 2.12 0.85
C VAL A 36 11.83 3.08 -0.35
N GLY A 37 12.38 2.62 -1.48
CA GLY A 37 12.48 3.42 -2.70
C GLY A 37 11.10 3.83 -3.23
N PHE A 38 10.15 2.89 -3.26
CA PHE A 38 8.77 3.16 -3.66
C PHE A 38 8.13 4.26 -2.80
N ARG A 39 8.26 4.17 -1.46
CA ARG A 39 7.69 5.16 -0.54
C ARG A 39 8.27 6.57 -0.76
N VAL A 40 9.57 6.67 -1.04
CA VAL A 40 10.22 7.96 -1.31
C VAL A 40 9.65 8.59 -2.58
N VAL A 41 9.53 7.81 -3.66
CA VAL A 41 8.96 8.30 -4.93
C VAL A 41 7.51 8.71 -4.74
N TYR A 42 6.70 7.88 -4.08
CA TYR A 42 5.29 8.19 -3.80
C TYR A 42 5.13 9.52 -3.06
N ASN A 43 5.92 9.75 -2.00
CA ASN A 43 5.88 10.99 -1.22
C ASN A 43 6.36 12.21 -2.02
N LEU A 44 7.37 12.05 -2.89
CA LEU A 44 7.91 13.13 -3.72
C LEU A 44 6.92 13.55 -4.81
N GLU A 45 6.21 12.60 -5.40
CA GLU A 45 5.25 12.86 -6.47
C GLU A 45 3.92 13.46 -5.96
N ASN A 46 3.70 13.46 -4.64
CA ASN A 46 2.47 13.92 -3.99
C ASN A 46 1.20 13.38 -4.68
N LYS A 47 1.25 12.09 -5.07
CA LYS A 47 0.17 11.46 -5.82
C LYS A 47 -1.02 11.21 -4.91
N ALA A 48 -2.15 11.83 -5.24
CA ALA A 48 -3.45 11.42 -4.72
C ALA A 48 -3.88 10.10 -5.37
N LEU A 49 -3.44 8.97 -4.82
CA LEU A 49 -3.85 7.64 -5.27
C LEU A 49 -5.06 7.15 -4.48
N THR A 50 -5.95 6.45 -5.17
CA THR A 50 -6.89 5.53 -4.51
C THR A 50 -6.13 4.29 -3.99
N LEU A 51 -6.72 3.60 -3.01
CA LEU A 51 -6.13 2.38 -2.45
C LEU A 51 -5.85 1.32 -3.51
N THR A 52 -6.78 1.16 -4.47
CA THR A 52 -6.65 0.23 -5.59
C THR A 52 -5.46 0.56 -6.49
N GLN A 53 -5.21 1.85 -6.76
CA GLN A 53 -4.06 2.29 -7.55
C GLN A 53 -2.75 2.04 -6.79
N LEU A 54 -2.71 2.38 -5.50
CA LEU A 54 -1.56 2.11 -4.64
C LEU A 54 -1.20 0.62 -4.64
N VAL A 55 -2.19 -0.26 -4.46
CA VAL A 55 -1.98 -1.71 -4.50
C VAL A 55 -1.39 -2.13 -5.84
N LYS A 56 -1.96 -1.69 -6.98
CA LYS A 56 -1.45 -2.01 -8.32
C LYS A 56 -0.01 -1.58 -8.54
N GLU A 57 0.34 -0.36 -8.14
CA GLU A 57 1.71 0.14 -8.26
C GLU A 57 2.68 -0.66 -7.38
N LEU A 58 2.26 -1.05 -6.17
CA LEU A 58 3.05 -1.94 -5.32
C LEU A 58 3.24 -3.34 -5.94
N GLN A 59 2.22 -3.90 -6.61
CA GLN A 59 2.39 -5.18 -7.32
C GLN A 59 3.41 -5.06 -8.46
N SER A 60 3.34 -3.96 -9.22
CA SER A 60 4.27 -3.69 -10.30
C SER A 60 5.70 -3.53 -9.78
N TYR A 61 5.88 -2.87 -8.64
CA TYR A 61 7.20 -2.72 -8.01
C TYR A 61 7.74 -4.05 -7.48
N GLU A 62 6.88 -4.88 -6.88
CA GLU A 62 7.24 -6.24 -6.45
C GLU A 62 7.75 -7.11 -7.61
N LEU A 63 7.17 -6.97 -8.81
CA LEU A 63 7.66 -7.67 -10.01
C LEU A 63 9.08 -7.21 -10.39
N ILE A 64 9.33 -5.91 -10.40
CA ILE A 64 10.66 -5.35 -10.73
C ILE A 64 11.72 -5.81 -9.72
N LEU A 65 11.37 -5.92 -8.43
CA LEU A 65 12.30 -6.38 -7.40
C LEU A 65 12.69 -7.87 -7.52
N ASN A 66 11.85 -8.67 -8.18
CA ASN A 66 12.02 -10.12 -8.30
C ASN A 66 12.55 -10.58 -9.68
N ASP A 67 12.76 -9.65 -10.62
CA ASP A 67 13.43 -9.87 -11.92
C ASP A 67 14.96 -9.81 -11.77
#